data_AF-V4UPJ5-F1
#
_entry.id   AF-V4UPJ5-F1
#
_cell.length_a   1.000
_cell.length_b   1.000
_cell.length_c   1.000
_cell.angle_alpha   90.00
_cell.angle_beta   90.00
_cell.angle_gamma   90.00
#
_symmetry.space_group_name_H-M   'P 1'
#
loop_
_entity.id
_entity.type
_entity.pdbx_description
1 polymer ?
#
loop_
_entity_poly.entity_id
_entity_poly.type
_entity_poly.pdbx_seq_one_letter_code
_entity_poly.pdbx_strand_id
1 'polypeptide(L)'
;MPQVKIIAKNFMDMVASLTARDLNKLYENPFICEAILRSLPPLAKKYVFQMLYIDGAIPAKTMEEWVLPDGFTKHKVAIDRLVQLRLFSEEKKKETTYRLNSTFQSNLQKHLINGGALPREPMPSGITARLPTLEDLEAYAIGQWECFLLQLISSAQAERPTNFSSSMMKVFQRGLLIQRDKEAPRLTESGFQFLLMDTNAQLWYIVREYISNSQVWLLIFFSVVSLHQNFCASLSLIHWYILSL
;
A
#
# COMPACT_ATOMS: atom_id res chain seq x y z
N MET A 1 -23.63 0.70 -22.40
CA MET A 1 -23.47 0.75 -20.93
C MET A 1 -21.99 0.82 -20.61
N PRO A 2 -21.48 1.94 -20.09
CA PRO A 2 -20.06 2.02 -19.74
C PRO A 2 -19.83 1.12 -18.53
N GLN A 3 -18.87 0.20 -18.66
CA GLN A 3 -18.49 -0.68 -17.57
C GLN A 3 -17.79 0.15 -16.50
N VAL A 4 -18.50 0.41 -15.41
CA VAL A 4 -17.91 0.81 -14.14
C VAL A 4 -17.13 -0.41 -13.65
N LYS A 5 -15.89 -0.54 -14.13
CA LYS A 5 -14.93 -1.52 -13.63
C LYS A 5 -14.66 -1.10 -12.20
N ILE A 6 -15.25 -1.83 -11.26
CA ILE A 6 -15.15 -1.60 -9.83
C ILE A 6 -13.67 -1.41 -9.51
N ILE A 7 -13.36 -0.16 -9.17
CA ILE A 7 -12.06 0.30 -8.71
C ILE A 7 -11.70 -0.60 -7.53
N ALA A 8 -10.57 -1.32 -7.62
CA ALA A 8 -10.00 -1.96 -6.45
C ALA A 8 -9.71 -0.82 -5.45
N LYS A 9 -10.60 -0.62 -4.48
CA LYS A 9 -10.58 0.52 -3.55
C LYS A 9 -9.49 0.38 -2.48
N ASN A 10 -8.72 -0.71 -2.48
CA ASN A 10 -7.80 -1.01 -1.40
C ASN A 10 -6.52 -1.71 -1.93
N PHE A 11 -5.35 -1.34 -1.38
CA PHE A 11 -4.04 -1.96 -1.64
C PHE A 11 -4.11 -3.49 -1.68
N MET A 12 -4.86 -4.06 -0.73
CA MET A 12 -5.00 -5.51 -0.57
C MET A 12 -5.77 -6.17 -1.73
N ASP A 13 -6.72 -5.47 -2.36
CA ASP A 13 -7.46 -6.00 -3.51
C ASP A 13 -6.61 -5.96 -4.79
N MET A 14 -5.75 -4.95 -4.89
CA MET A 14 -4.77 -4.86 -5.97
C MET A 14 -3.76 -6.01 -5.86
N VAL A 15 -3.21 -6.27 -4.67
CA VAL A 15 -2.31 -7.41 -4.42
C VAL A 15 -3.02 -8.74 -4.71
N ALA A 16 -4.27 -8.91 -4.25
CA ALA A 16 -5.05 -10.13 -4.51
C ALA A 16 -5.33 -10.38 -6.01
N SER A 17 -5.32 -9.34 -6.85
CA SER A 17 -5.51 -9.47 -8.30
C SER A 17 -4.28 -9.96 -9.07
N LEU A 18 -3.11 -10.04 -8.42
CA LEU A 18 -1.86 -10.42 -9.05
C LEU A 18 -1.76 -11.93 -9.32
N THR A 19 -0.93 -12.30 -10.32
CA THR A 19 -0.69 -13.70 -10.63
C THR A 19 0.18 -14.38 -9.56
N ALA A 20 0.18 -15.72 -9.55
CA ALA A 20 1.01 -16.51 -8.65
C ALA A 20 2.50 -16.14 -8.70
N ARG A 21 2.99 -15.88 -9.93
CA ARG A 21 4.39 -15.59 -10.19
C ARG A 21 4.77 -14.22 -9.66
N ASP A 22 3.90 -13.23 -9.84
CA ASP A 22 4.13 -11.86 -9.38
C ASP A 22 4.04 -11.77 -7.85
N LEU A 23 3.11 -12.50 -7.22
CA LEU A 23 3.00 -12.58 -5.77
C LEU A 23 4.23 -13.22 -5.12
N ASN A 24 4.77 -14.30 -5.70
CA ASN A 24 5.99 -14.92 -5.16
C ASN A 24 7.18 -13.95 -5.22
N LYS A 25 7.36 -13.23 -6.34
CA LYS A 25 8.38 -12.17 -6.44
C LYS A 25 8.12 -11.03 -5.46
N LEU A 26 6.85 -10.71 -5.20
CA LEU A 26 6.48 -9.69 -4.23
C LEU A 26 6.88 -10.10 -2.80
N TYR A 27 6.69 -11.37 -2.44
CA TYR A 27 7.02 -11.91 -1.13
C TYR A 27 8.51 -12.16 -0.91
N GLU A 28 9.35 -12.06 -1.95
CA GLU A 28 10.80 -12.02 -1.79
C GLU A 28 11.28 -10.77 -1.05
N ASN A 29 10.49 -9.68 -1.10
CA ASN A 29 10.84 -8.43 -0.44
C ASN A 29 10.31 -8.40 1.02
N PRO A 30 11.18 -8.30 2.04
CA PRO A 30 10.77 -8.31 3.43
C PRO A 30 9.86 -7.13 3.81
N PHE A 31 10.03 -5.96 3.18
CA PHE A 31 9.21 -4.77 3.47
C PHE A 31 7.76 -4.93 3.02
N ILE A 32 7.52 -5.69 1.95
CA ILE A 32 6.14 -5.98 1.52
C ILE A 32 5.51 -7.04 2.40
N CYS A 33 6.27 -8.05 2.82
CA CYS A 33 5.79 -9.00 3.81
C CYS A 33 5.30 -8.28 5.07
N GLU A 34 6.05 -7.28 5.52
CA GLU A 34 5.68 -6.40 6.64
C GLU A 34 4.43 -5.55 6.34
N ALA A 35 4.38 -4.86 5.20
CA ALA A 35 3.25 -4.02 4.82
C ALA A 35 1.94 -4.80 4.70
N ILE A 36 2.00 -6.01 4.13
CA ILE A 36 0.86 -6.93 4.05
C ILE A 36 0.46 -7.37 5.45
N LEU A 37 1.41 -7.78 6.29
CA LEU A 37 1.14 -8.15 7.68
C LEU A 37 0.44 -7.03 8.45
N ARG A 38 0.83 -5.76 8.23
CA ARG A 38 0.20 -4.60 8.88
C ARG A 38 -1.19 -4.30 8.34
N SER A 39 -1.44 -4.58 7.06
CA SER A 39 -2.73 -4.39 6.38
C SER A 39 -3.74 -5.53 6.60
N LEU A 40 -3.32 -6.66 7.15
CA LEU A 40 -4.21 -7.79 7.45
C LEU A 40 -5.21 -7.48 8.58
N PRO A 41 -6.39 -8.13 8.61
CA PRO A 41 -7.29 -8.09 9.76
C PRO A 41 -6.61 -8.63 11.04
N PRO A 42 -6.99 -8.18 12.25
CA PRO A 42 -6.36 -8.60 13.50
C PRO A 42 -6.30 -10.12 13.69
N LEU A 43 -7.38 -10.82 13.33
CA LEU A 43 -7.45 -12.28 13.45
C LEU A 43 -6.53 -12.99 12.45
N ALA A 44 -6.39 -12.46 11.23
CA ALA A 44 -5.46 -12.99 10.25
C ALA A 44 -4.00 -12.82 10.69
N LYS A 45 -3.64 -11.67 11.30
CA LYS A 45 -2.31 -11.45 11.88
C LYS A 45 -1.99 -12.49 12.95
N LYS A 46 -2.94 -12.76 13.86
CA LYS A 46 -2.78 -13.78 14.90
C LYS A 46 -2.40 -15.13 14.29
N TYR A 47 -3.10 -15.58 13.25
CA TYR A 47 -2.79 -16.85 12.60
C TYR A 47 -1.41 -16.86 11.94
N VAL A 48 -1.05 -15.80 11.24
CA VAL A 48 0.27 -15.68 10.62
C VAL A 48 1.38 -15.77 11.68
N PHE A 49 1.24 -15.08 12.82
CA PHE A 49 2.21 -15.14 13.91
C PHE A 49 2.29 -16.52 14.57
N GLN A 50 1.14 -17.16 14.83
CA GLN A 50 1.10 -18.50 15.42
C GLN A 50 1.75 -19.55 14.49
N MET A 51 1.58 -19.41 13.18
CA MET A 51 2.18 -20.32 12.19
C MET A 51 3.62 -19.96 11.82
N LEU A 52 4.14 -18.81 12.24
CA LEU A 52 5.41 -18.29 11.75
C LEU A 52 6.58 -19.25 12.02
N TYR A 53 6.54 -19.99 13.13
CA TYR A 53 7.57 -20.97 13.51
C TYR A 53 7.11 -22.43 13.36
N ILE A 54 5.98 -22.66 12.69
CA ILE A 54 5.44 -24.00 12.44
C ILE A 54 5.78 -24.37 11.00
N ASP A 55 6.68 -25.33 10.81
CA ASP A 55 7.10 -25.79 9.47
C ASP A 55 6.09 -26.78 8.83
N GLY A 56 5.00 -27.10 9.56
CA GLY A 56 3.97 -28.06 9.16
C GLY A 56 2.68 -27.42 8.64
N ALA A 57 1.90 -28.21 7.88
CA ALA A 57 0.52 -27.83 7.55
C ALA A 57 -0.39 -28.11 8.76
N ILE A 58 -1.33 -27.20 9.04
CA ILE A 58 -2.25 -27.28 10.19
C ILE A 58 -3.65 -27.61 9.68
N PRO A 59 -4.36 -28.59 10.28
CA PRO A 59 -5.74 -28.89 9.94
C PRO A 59 -6.68 -27.70 10.20
N ALA A 60 -7.66 -27.49 9.32
CA ALA A 60 -8.66 -26.44 9.47
C ALA A 60 -9.40 -26.52 10.81
N LYS A 61 -9.73 -27.75 11.27
CA LYS A 61 -10.39 -27.99 12.58
C LYS A 61 -9.61 -27.38 13.75
N THR A 62 -8.28 -27.53 13.76
CA THR A 62 -7.43 -26.96 14.81
C THR A 62 -7.42 -25.44 14.78
N MET A 63 -7.50 -24.83 13.60
CA MET A 63 -7.63 -23.36 13.50
C MET A 63 -9.00 -22.85 13.95
N GLU A 64 -10.05 -23.62 13.73
CA GLU A 64 -11.41 -23.30 14.18
C GLU A 64 -11.50 -23.31 15.71
N GLU A 65 -10.78 -24.24 16.38
CA GLU A 65 -10.68 -24.30 17.85
C GLU A 65 -9.98 -23.08 18.48
N TRP A 66 -9.18 -22.33 17.72
CA TRP A 66 -8.49 -21.13 18.22
C TRP A 66 -9.40 -19.90 18.35
N VAL A 67 -10.69 -20.05 18.04
CA VAL A 67 -11.69 -18.99 18.01
C VAL A 67 -12.88 -19.38 18.89
N LEU A 68 -13.37 -18.41 19.65
CA LEU A 68 -14.61 -18.56 20.39
C LEU A 68 -15.80 -18.73 19.42
N PRO A 69 -16.88 -19.42 19.83
CA PRO A 69 -18.03 -19.69 18.96
C PRO A 69 -18.65 -18.43 18.33
N ASP A 70 -18.66 -17.30 19.05
CA ASP A 70 -19.15 -16.00 18.55
C ASP A 70 -18.27 -15.37 17.46
N GLY A 71 -17.02 -15.84 17.29
CA GLY A 71 -16.03 -15.30 16.36
C GLY A 71 -15.95 -16.02 15.01
N PHE A 72 -16.78 -17.04 14.77
CA PHE A 72 -16.62 -17.93 13.61
C PHE A 72 -16.83 -17.22 12.26
N THR A 73 -17.68 -16.19 12.21
CA THR A 73 -17.87 -15.37 11.00
C THR A 73 -16.59 -14.60 10.66
N LYS A 74 -15.91 -14.03 11.66
CA LYS A 74 -14.62 -13.34 11.50
C LYS A 74 -13.51 -14.30 11.11
N HIS A 75 -13.53 -15.53 11.63
CA HIS A 75 -12.61 -16.60 11.24
C HIS A 75 -12.69 -16.89 9.74
N LYS A 76 -13.90 -17.13 9.21
CA LYS A 76 -14.08 -17.40 7.77
C LYS A 76 -13.55 -16.27 6.89
N VAL A 77 -13.85 -15.02 7.23
CA VAL A 77 -13.35 -13.85 6.48
C VAL A 77 -11.83 -13.75 6.56
N ALA A 78 -11.22 -14.02 7.71
CA ALA A 78 -9.77 -13.98 7.87
C ALA A 78 -9.07 -15.06 7.03
N ILE A 79 -9.58 -16.30 7.06
CA ILE A 79 -9.03 -17.41 6.27
C ILE A 79 -9.20 -17.16 4.77
N ASP A 80 -10.39 -16.76 4.33
CA ASP A 80 -10.64 -16.42 2.92
C ASP A 80 -9.67 -15.33 2.45
N ARG A 81 -9.44 -14.30 3.27
CA ARG A 81 -8.49 -13.25 2.92
C ARG A 81 -7.04 -13.75 2.84
N LEU A 82 -6.61 -14.62 3.75
CA LEU A 82 -5.27 -15.22 3.74
C LEU A 82 -5.05 -16.13 2.51
N VAL A 83 -6.09 -16.84 2.08
CA VAL A 83 -6.08 -17.69 0.88
C VAL A 83 -6.09 -16.84 -0.39
N GLN A 84 -6.90 -15.78 -0.46
CA GLN A 84 -6.92 -14.84 -1.61
C GLN A 84 -5.55 -14.20 -1.85
N LEU A 85 -4.85 -13.84 -0.78
CA LEU A 85 -3.49 -13.30 -0.86
C LEU A 85 -2.43 -14.39 -1.08
N ARG A 86 -2.81 -15.68 -1.12
CA ARG A 86 -1.88 -16.81 -1.22
C ARG A 86 -0.80 -16.82 -0.15
N LEU A 87 -1.13 -16.25 1.02
CA LEU A 87 -0.33 -16.39 2.23
C LEU A 87 -0.50 -17.80 2.76
N PHE A 88 -1.72 -18.33 2.69
CA PHE A 88 -2.03 -19.73 2.97
C PHE A 88 -2.21 -20.52 1.67
N SER A 89 -1.52 -21.66 1.59
CA SER A 89 -1.77 -22.71 0.61
C SER A 89 -2.76 -23.70 1.21
N GLU A 90 -3.91 -23.85 0.57
CA GLU A 90 -4.94 -24.81 0.95
C GLU A 90 -4.70 -26.15 0.24
N GLU A 91 -4.43 -27.21 1.00
CA GLU A 91 -4.33 -28.58 0.46
C GLU A 91 -5.59 -29.38 0.83
N LYS A 92 -6.45 -29.65 -0.16
CA LYS A 92 -7.65 -30.49 0.00
C LYS A 92 -7.36 -31.93 -0.41
N LYS A 93 -6.81 -32.74 0.52
CA LYS A 93 -6.60 -34.19 0.29
C LYS A 93 -7.63 -35.04 1.02
N LYS A 94 -7.49 -35.21 2.34
CA LYS A 94 -8.45 -35.93 3.21
C LYS A 94 -9.13 -35.00 4.20
N GLU A 95 -8.39 -34.03 4.71
CA GLU A 95 -8.89 -32.88 5.47
C GLU A 95 -8.26 -31.63 4.87
N THR A 96 -8.96 -30.50 4.95
CA THR A 96 -8.41 -29.21 4.54
C THR A 96 -7.29 -28.83 5.49
N THR A 97 -6.06 -28.75 4.98
CA THR A 97 -4.91 -28.26 5.75
C THR A 97 -4.41 -26.95 5.16
N TYR A 98 -3.98 -26.05 6.05
CA TYR A 98 -3.41 -24.76 5.69
C TYR A 98 -1.91 -24.79 5.96
N ARG A 99 -1.12 -24.38 4.97
CA ARG A 99 0.33 -24.15 5.12
C ARG A 99 0.65 -22.70 4.78
N LEU A 100 1.48 -22.06 5.61
CA LEU A 100 1.98 -20.72 5.34
C LEU A 100 2.98 -20.77 4.16
N ASN A 101 2.97 -19.74 3.31
CA ASN A 101 3.92 -19.62 2.20
C ASN A 101 5.36 -19.51 2.76
N SER A 102 6.25 -20.40 2.32
CA SER A 102 7.62 -20.52 2.84
C SER A 102 8.49 -19.29 2.53
N THR A 103 8.30 -18.65 1.37
CA THR A 103 8.99 -17.41 1.01
C THR A 103 8.57 -16.27 1.95
N PHE A 104 7.27 -16.12 2.16
CA PHE A 104 6.74 -15.11 3.09
C PHE A 104 7.20 -15.39 4.54
N GLN A 105 7.11 -16.64 4.99
CA GLN A 105 7.51 -17.06 6.33
C GLN A 105 8.99 -16.76 6.62
N SER A 106 9.89 -17.20 5.74
CA SER A 106 11.33 -16.99 5.93
C SER A 106 11.74 -15.52 5.88
N ASN A 107 11.13 -14.72 5.00
CA ASN A 107 11.41 -13.29 4.91
C ASN A 107 10.85 -12.51 6.10
N LEU A 108 9.68 -12.88 6.60
CA LEU A 108 9.11 -12.26 7.80
C LEU A 108 9.92 -12.61 9.05
N GLN A 109 10.36 -13.87 9.19
CA GLN A 109 11.27 -14.28 10.27
C GLN A 109 12.59 -13.48 10.23
N LYS A 110 13.23 -13.39 9.06
CA LYS A 110 14.45 -12.60 8.86
C LYS A 110 14.23 -11.14 9.23
N HIS A 111 13.09 -10.56 8.82
CA HIS A 111 12.76 -9.18 9.10
C HIS A 111 12.55 -8.91 10.60
N LEU A 112 11.87 -9.82 11.32
CA LEU A 112 11.66 -9.70 12.77
C LEU A 112 12.97 -9.79 13.57
N ILE A 113 13.93 -10.58 13.11
CA ILE A 113 15.23 -10.77 13.78
C ILE A 113 16.20 -9.61 13.45
N ASN A 114 16.29 -9.24 12.18
CA ASN A 114 17.30 -8.29 11.71
C ASN A 114 16.84 -6.82 11.81
N GLY A 115 15.54 -6.58 11.98
CA GLY A 115 14.93 -5.26 11.92
C GLY A 115 14.95 -4.71 10.48
N GLY A 116 13.79 -4.34 9.95
CA GLY A 116 13.71 -3.67 8.66
C GLY A 116 14.20 -2.22 8.73
N ALA A 117 15.51 -2.00 8.76
CA ALA A 117 16.04 -0.69 8.41
C ALA A 117 16.23 -0.67 6.89
N LEU A 118 15.46 0.18 6.18
CA LEU A 118 15.92 0.62 4.87
C LEU A 118 17.33 1.19 5.04
N PRO A 119 18.22 1.10 4.03
CA PRO A 119 19.47 1.83 4.04
C PRO A 119 19.14 3.30 4.32
N ARG A 120 19.36 3.75 5.57
CA ARG A 120 19.30 5.17 5.89
C ARG A 120 20.53 5.73 5.22
N GLU A 121 20.34 6.48 4.14
CA GLU A 121 21.38 7.40 3.72
C GLU A 121 21.74 8.24 4.95
N PRO A 122 23.01 8.25 5.38
CA PRO A 122 23.40 9.05 6.52
C PRO A 122 23.05 10.50 6.21
N MET A 123 22.25 11.12 7.08
CA MET A 123 21.83 12.49 6.92
C MET A 123 23.09 13.37 6.79
N PRO A 124 23.25 14.16 5.71
CA PRO A 124 24.40 15.05 5.56
C PRO A 124 24.50 15.99 6.77
N SER A 125 25.68 16.05 7.38
CA SER A 125 25.93 16.80 8.63
C SER A 125 25.68 18.31 8.54
N GLY A 126 25.44 18.86 7.35
CA GLY A 126 25.15 20.28 7.09
C GLY A 126 23.68 20.68 7.21
N ILE A 127 22.74 19.73 7.35
CA ILE A 127 21.28 20.01 7.43
C ILE A 127 20.84 20.31 8.88
N THR A 128 21.69 20.06 9.87
CA THR A 128 21.37 20.22 11.31
C THR A 128 21.33 21.67 11.81
N ALA A 129 21.76 22.65 11.00
CA ALA A 129 21.83 24.05 11.42
C ALA A 129 20.45 24.72 11.59
N ARG A 130 19.43 24.25 10.86
CA ARG A 130 18.02 24.64 11.01
C ARG A 130 17.14 23.47 10.62
N LEU A 131 16.81 22.62 11.60
CA LEU A 131 15.78 21.61 11.39
C LEU A 131 14.45 22.35 11.15
N PRO A 132 13.74 22.10 10.03
CA PRO A 132 12.39 22.62 9.84
C PRO A 132 11.50 22.17 11.00
N THR A 133 10.58 23.03 11.44
CA THR A 133 9.57 22.60 12.41
C THR A 133 8.58 21.64 11.74
N LEU A 134 7.83 20.87 12.55
CA LEU A 134 6.77 20.02 12.02
C LEU A 134 5.75 20.84 11.21
N GLU A 135 5.40 22.03 11.72
CA GLU A 135 4.47 22.96 11.08
C GLU A 135 4.99 23.44 9.71
N ASP A 136 6.30 23.76 9.61
CA ASP A 136 6.92 24.16 8.34
C ASP A 136 6.87 23.02 7.30
N LEU A 137 7.09 21.77 7.73
CA LEU A 137 7.03 20.59 6.87
C LEU A 137 5.61 20.30 6.39
N GLU A 138 4.62 20.40 7.28
CA GLU A 138 3.22 20.20 6.94
C GLU A 138 2.73 21.27 5.95
N ALA A 139 3.03 22.55 6.22
CA ALA A 139 2.68 23.65 5.33
C ALA A 139 3.35 23.50 3.95
N TYR A 140 4.62 23.08 3.92
CA TYR A 140 5.32 22.78 2.68
C TYR A 140 4.67 21.63 1.91
N ALA A 141 4.37 20.52 2.58
CA ALA A 141 3.78 19.33 1.96
C ALA A 141 2.39 19.64 1.36
N ILE A 142 1.55 20.38 2.09
CA ILE A 142 0.24 20.84 1.61
C ILE A 142 0.41 21.76 0.40
N GLY A 143 1.32 22.74 0.46
CA GLY A 143 1.56 23.64 -0.66
C GLY A 143 2.07 22.91 -1.92
N GLN A 144 2.93 21.89 -1.77
CA GLN A 144 3.36 21.05 -2.88
C GLN A 144 2.19 20.24 -3.47
N TRP A 145 1.32 19.69 -2.61
CA TRP A 145 0.15 18.94 -3.02
C TRP A 145 -0.84 19.80 -3.81
N GLU A 146 -1.15 21.00 -3.33
CA GLU A 146 -2.02 21.95 -4.01
C GLU A 146 -1.44 22.37 -5.37
N CYS A 147 -0.14 22.67 -5.44
CA CYS A 147 0.53 22.98 -6.71
C CYS A 147 0.41 21.83 -7.71
N PHE A 148 0.58 20.58 -7.25
CA PHE A 148 0.42 19.41 -8.09
C PHE A 148 -1.02 19.25 -8.60
N LEU A 149 -2.03 19.41 -7.74
CA LEU A 149 -3.44 19.35 -8.15
C LEU A 149 -3.80 20.44 -9.16
N LEU A 150 -3.31 21.67 -8.96
CA LEU A 150 -3.53 22.78 -9.89
C LEU A 150 -2.93 22.48 -11.27
N GLN A 151 -1.72 21.93 -11.33
CA GLN A 151 -1.12 21.48 -12.60
C GLN A 151 -1.90 20.37 -13.28
N LEU A 152 -2.44 19.45 -12.48
CA LEU A 152 -3.20 18.33 -12.98
C LEU A 152 -4.50 18.78 -13.66
N ILE A 153 -5.16 19.83 -13.15
CA ILE A 153 -6.42 20.36 -13.69
C ILE A 153 -6.19 21.48 -14.73
N SER A 154 -5.15 22.29 -14.56
CA SER A 154 -4.88 23.49 -15.34
C SER A 154 -3.38 23.72 -15.50
N SER A 155 -2.79 23.16 -16.56
CA SER A 155 -1.37 23.33 -16.88
C SER A 155 -0.94 24.78 -17.13
N ALA A 156 -1.88 25.68 -17.42
CA ALA A 156 -1.63 27.10 -17.71
C ALA A 156 -1.53 28.00 -16.47
N GLN A 157 -2.00 27.55 -15.30
CA GLN A 157 -2.01 28.36 -14.07
C GLN A 157 -0.89 28.02 -13.09
N ALA A 158 -0.04 27.04 -13.44
CA ALA A 158 1.03 26.61 -12.56
C ALA A 158 2.26 27.51 -12.71
N GLU A 159 2.38 28.52 -11.85
CA GLU A 159 3.53 29.44 -11.81
C GLU A 159 4.85 28.75 -11.45
N ARG A 160 4.79 27.57 -10.80
CA ARG A 160 5.96 26.76 -10.44
C ARG A 160 5.88 25.40 -11.11
N PRO A 161 6.83 25.02 -11.99
CA PRO A 161 6.89 23.66 -12.53
C PRO A 161 7.19 22.67 -11.40
N THR A 162 6.42 21.58 -11.32
CA THR A 162 6.79 20.47 -10.44
C THR A 162 7.84 19.62 -11.13
N ASN A 163 8.58 18.83 -10.37
CA ASN A 163 9.58 17.90 -10.89
C ASN A 163 8.97 16.70 -11.65
N PHE A 164 7.67 16.69 -11.93
CA PHE A 164 7.01 15.59 -12.63
C PHE A 164 7.24 15.69 -14.15
N SER A 165 7.62 14.56 -14.77
CA SER A 165 7.76 14.48 -16.22
C SER A 165 6.43 14.75 -16.93
N SER A 166 6.47 15.48 -18.04
CA SER A 166 5.29 15.79 -18.87
C SER A 166 4.55 14.54 -19.35
N SER A 167 5.26 13.43 -19.55
CA SER A 167 4.66 12.13 -19.90
C SER A 167 3.83 11.53 -18.76
N MET A 168 4.27 11.69 -17.51
CA MET A 168 3.55 11.22 -16.32
C MET A 168 2.31 12.07 -16.06
N MET A 169 2.41 13.39 -16.26
CA MET A 169 1.27 14.29 -16.12
C MET A 169 0.15 13.94 -17.13
N LYS A 170 0.51 13.62 -18.37
CA LYS A 170 -0.45 13.17 -19.39
C LYS A 170 -1.18 11.88 -19.02
N VAL A 171 -0.51 10.97 -18.30
CA VAL A 171 -1.12 9.73 -17.82
C VAL A 171 -2.24 10.05 -16.82
N PHE A 172 -1.97 10.90 -15.83
CA PHE A 172 -2.99 11.29 -14.85
C PHE A 172 -4.12 12.10 -15.49
N GLN A 173 -3.80 12.99 -16.43
CA GLN A 173 -4.77 13.81 -17.12
C GLN A 173 -5.71 13.00 -18.01
N ARG A 174 -5.26 11.87 -18.60
CA ARG A 174 -6.08 11.04 -19.51
C ARG A 174 -7.37 10.50 -18.86
N GLY A 175 -7.38 10.30 -17.54
CA GLY A 175 -8.57 9.84 -16.80
C GLY A 175 -9.38 10.94 -16.11
N LEU A 176 -8.82 12.15 -16.01
CA LEU A 176 -9.36 13.25 -15.19
C LEU A 176 -9.81 14.46 -16.04
N LEU A 177 -9.25 14.61 -17.24
CA LEU A 177 -9.56 15.70 -18.17
C LEU A 177 -9.98 15.16 -19.54
N ILE A 178 -10.99 15.77 -20.14
CA ILE A 178 -11.29 15.66 -21.56
C ILE A 178 -10.58 16.80 -22.27
N GLN A 179 -9.63 16.44 -23.13
CA GLN A 179 -8.98 17.39 -24.04
C GLN A 179 -9.48 17.09 -25.46
N ARG A 180 -10.29 18.01 -26.01
CA ARG A 180 -10.63 18.02 -27.44
C ARG A 180 -9.68 18.98 -28.14
N ASP A 181 -9.25 18.64 -29.35
CA ASP A 181 -8.17 19.29 -30.13
C ASP A 181 -8.24 20.83 -30.27
N LYS A 182 -9.31 21.50 -29.84
CA LYS A 182 -9.50 22.96 -29.93
C LYS A 182 -10.20 23.63 -28.72
N GLU A 183 -10.49 22.91 -27.64
CA GLU A 183 -11.15 23.49 -26.45
C GLU A 183 -10.24 23.45 -25.22
N ALA A 184 -10.42 24.40 -24.31
CA ALA A 184 -9.79 24.34 -22.99
C ALA A 184 -10.11 22.99 -22.32
N PRO A 185 -9.13 22.32 -21.69
CA PRO A 185 -9.34 21.03 -21.05
C PRO A 185 -10.50 21.13 -20.06
N ARG A 186 -11.50 20.25 -20.21
CA ARG A 186 -12.66 20.20 -19.33
C ARG A 186 -12.53 19.03 -18.37
N LEU A 187 -12.85 19.25 -17.10
CA LEU A 187 -12.82 18.21 -16.08
C LEU A 187 -13.90 17.16 -16.38
N THR A 188 -13.53 15.88 -16.31
CA THR A 188 -14.50 14.77 -16.44
C THR A 188 -15.32 14.62 -15.16
N GLU A 189 -16.42 13.87 -15.22
CA GLU A 189 -17.16 13.45 -14.01
C GLU A 189 -16.24 12.72 -13.00
N SER A 190 -15.34 11.85 -13.49
CA SER A 190 -14.31 11.20 -12.68
C SER A 190 -13.29 12.19 -12.10
N GLY A 191 -12.95 13.24 -12.85
CA GLY A 191 -12.07 14.33 -12.40
C GLY A 191 -12.70 15.14 -11.28
N PHE A 192 -13.98 15.50 -11.40
CA PHE A 192 -14.73 16.15 -10.32
C PHE A 192 -14.83 15.26 -9.08
N GLN A 193 -15.14 13.97 -9.27
CA GLN A 193 -15.19 13.03 -8.15
C GLN A 193 -13.83 12.92 -7.45
N PHE A 194 -12.74 12.84 -8.20
CA PHE A 194 -11.39 12.80 -7.67
C PHE A 194 -11.06 14.03 -6.79
N LEU A 195 -11.42 15.25 -7.22
CA LEU A 195 -11.16 16.46 -6.43
C LEU A 195 -11.97 16.52 -5.12
N LEU A 196 -13.13 15.86 -5.08
CA LEU A 196 -13.98 15.79 -3.89
C LEU A 196 -13.59 14.64 -2.94
N MET A 197 -12.66 13.78 -3.32
CA MET A 197 -12.15 12.72 -2.44
C MET A 197 -11.24 13.30 -1.35
N ASP A 198 -11.09 12.58 -0.24
CA ASP A 198 -10.08 12.90 0.77
C ASP A 198 -8.65 12.73 0.22
N THR A 199 -7.69 13.44 0.82
CA THR A 199 -6.28 13.45 0.37
C THR A 199 -5.67 12.06 0.30
N ASN A 200 -5.99 11.17 1.25
CA ASN A 200 -5.46 9.81 1.25
C ASN A 200 -5.98 9.02 0.05
N ALA A 201 -7.28 9.12 -0.25
CA ALA A 201 -7.87 8.45 -1.39
C ALA A 201 -7.38 9.03 -2.73
N GLN A 202 -7.16 10.35 -2.80
CA GLN A 202 -6.53 11.01 -3.95
C GLN A 202 -5.09 10.50 -4.19
N LEU A 203 -4.27 10.46 -3.14
CA LEU A 203 -2.90 9.93 -3.19
C LEU A 203 -2.88 8.49 -3.68
N TRP A 204 -3.76 7.63 -3.16
CA TRP A 204 -3.85 6.24 -3.59
C TRP A 204 -4.25 6.09 -5.05
N TYR A 205 -5.17 6.94 -5.55
CA TYR A 205 -5.55 6.95 -6.96
C TYR A 205 -4.34 7.28 -7.85
N ILE A 206 -3.58 8.33 -7.51
CA ILE A 206 -2.40 8.75 -8.26
C ILE A 206 -1.30 7.71 -8.20
N VAL A 207 -1.01 7.18 -7.01
CA VAL A 207 -0.04 6.10 -6.82
C VAL A 207 -0.44 4.93 -7.71
N ARG A 208 -1.68 4.43 -7.60
CA ARG A 208 -2.17 3.32 -8.41
C ARG A 208 -2.01 3.55 -9.91
N GLU A 209 -2.42 4.72 -10.40
CA GLU A 209 -2.33 5.06 -11.82
C GLU A 209 -0.86 5.15 -12.28
N TYR A 210 0.02 5.68 -11.42
CA TYR A 210 1.45 5.71 -11.65
C TYR A 210 2.02 4.31 -11.76
N ILE A 211 1.68 3.43 -10.80
CA ILE A 211 2.17 2.07 -10.82
C ILE A 211 1.66 1.40 -12.10
N SER A 212 0.35 1.41 -12.37
CA SER A 212 -0.30 0.75 -13.52
C SER A 212 0.25 1.14 -14.89
N ASN A 213 0.75 2.37 -15.05
CA ASN A 213 1.35 2.84 -16.29
C ASN A 213 2.87 2.60 -16.37
N SER A 214 3.51 2.19 -15.27
CA SER A 214 4.92 1.87 -15.23
C SER A 214 5.17 0.40 -15.64
N GLN A 215 6.14 0.16 -16.53
CA GLN A 215 6.56 -1.20 -16.89
C GLN A 215 7.31 -1.91 -15.75
N VAL A 216 7.71 -1.15 -14.72
CA VAL A 216 8.47 -1.62 -13.55
C VAL A 216 7.60 -1.51 -12.29
N TRP A 217 6.34 -1.94 -12.42
CA TRP A 217 5.28 -1.81 -11.42
C TRP A 217 5.70 -2.32 -10.04
N LEU A 218 6.42 -3.45 -9.99
CA LEU A 218 6.89 -4.06 -8.75
C LEU A 218 7.90 -3.18 -8.00
N LEU A 219 8.92 -2.62 -8.66
CA LEU A 219 9.95 -1.78 -8.00
C LEU A 219 9.38 -0.48 -7.45
N ILE A 220 8.48 0.16 -8.19
CA ILE A 220 7.82 1.39 -7.76
C ILE A 220 6.85 1.11 -6.61
N PHE A 221 6.09 0.02 -6.69
CA PHE A 221 5.24 -0.44 -5.60
C PHE A 221 6.05 -0.72 -4.33
N PHE A 222 7.23 -1.36 -4.46
CA PHE A 222 8.14 -1.61 -3.34
C PHE A 222 8.57 -0.32 -2.63
N SER A 223 8.94 0.72 -3.39
CA SER A 223 9.38 2.00 -2.84
C SER A 223 8.23 2.78 -2.18
N VAL A 224 7.07 2.88 -2.83
CA VAL A 224 5.94 3.68 -2.32
C VAL A 224 5.31 3.08 -1.08
N VAL A 225 5.14 1.75 -1.05
CA VAL A 225 4.57 1.04 0.10
C VAL A 225 5.54 1.10 1.28
N SER A 226 6.84 0.93 1.04
CA SER A 226 7.87 1.11 2.08
C SER A 226 7.91 2.55 2.61
N LEU A 227 7.75 3.56 1.75
CA LEU A 227 7.77 4.97 2.15
C LEU A 227 6.56 5.32 3.02
N HIS A 228 5.35 4.92 2.60
CA HIS A 228 4.11 5.13 3.36
C HIS A 228 4.17 4.41 4.72
N GLN A 229 4.71 3.18 4.76
CA GLN A 229 4.81 2.40 5.98
C GLN A 229 5.79 3.01 6.99
N ASN A 230 6.93 3.53 6.52
CA ASN A 230 7.89 4.25 7.36
C ASN A 230 7.36 5.61 7.82
N PHE A 231 6.56 6.31 7.00
CA PHE A 231 5.94 7.58 7.39
C PHE A 231 4.88 7.35 8.50
N CYS A 232 3.99 6.37 8.33
CA CYS A 232 3.03 5.97 9.36
C CYS A 232 3.71 5.44 10.64
N ALA A 233 4.78 4.64 10.51
CA ALA A 233 5.52 4.13 11.66
C ALA A 233 6.24 5.26 12.41
N SER A 234 6.83 6.22 11.70
CA SER A 234 7.48 7.40 12.28
C SER A 234 6.49 8.26 13.05
N LEU A 235 5.30 8.53 12.49
CA LEU A 235 4.25 9.26 13.22
C LEU A 235 3.77 8.51 14.46
N SER A 236 3.66 7.18 14.41
CA SER A 236 3.27 6.39 15.59
C SER A 236 4.34 6.37 16.69
N LEU A 237 5.62 6.38 16.32
CA LEU A 237 6.74 6.48 17.27
C LEU A 237 6.86 7.89 17.87
N ILE A 238 6.62 8.93 17.07
CA ILE A 238 6.58 10.33 17.55
C ILE A 238 5.41 10.53 18.51
N HIS A 239 4.24 9.98 18.19
CA HIS A 239 3.07 10.07 19.07
C HIS A 239 3.27 9.30 20.39
N TRP A 240 3.92 8.13 20.37
CA TRP A 240 4.30 7.41 21.59
C TRP A 240 5.39 8.12 22.41
N TYR A 241 6.34 8.81 21.75
CA TYR A 241 7.38 9.57 22.44
C TYR A 241 6.82 10.84 23.10
N ILE A 242 5.81 11.48 22.48
CA ILE A 242 5.10 12.65 23.03
C ILE A 242 4.16 12.24 24.19
N LEU A 243 3.53 11.06 24.14
CA LEU A 243 2.68 10.55 25.23
C LEU A 243 3.49 9.97 26.42
N SER A 244 4.80 9.79 26.26
CA SER A 244 5.71 9.29 27.30
C SER A 244 6.55 10.40 27.96
N LEU A 245 6.31 11.66 27.59
CA LEU A 245 6.82 12.88 28.24
C LEU A 245 5.67 13.57 28.99
#